data_AF-A0A523F2Y2-F1
#
_entry.id   AF-A0A523F2Y2-F1
#
_cell.length_a   1.000
_cell.length_b   1.000
_cell.length_c   1.000
_cell.angle_alpha   90.00
_cell.angle_beta   90.00
_cell.angle_gamma   90.00
#
_symmetry.space_group_name_H-M   'P 1'
#
loop_
_entity.id
_entity.type
_entity.pdbx_description
1 polymer ?
#
loop_
_entity_poly.entity_id
_entity_poly.type
_entity_poly.pdbx_seq_one_letter_code
_entity_poly.pdbx_strand_id
1 'polypeptide(L)'
;MAKGAWLETPPMRDDYQLAMVDTAYMNAAVKPKQFIHIDESECILCAGCVDICPWKCIHILSTDVIAEAFGVDNPNDKAENQAMFLIDDTECTRCKLCVDRCPTNVITIGKFGGSVADISDEIESAPWEFDTGNRDTKNGTAYGTRW
;
A
#
# COMPACT_ATOMS: atom_id res chain seq x y z
N MET A 1 -4.46 -33.58 -4.83
CA MET A 1 -4.86 -33.40 -6.24
C MET A 1 -5.56 -32.05 -6.36
N ALA A 2 -4.91 -31.07 -6.96
CA ALA A 2 -5.45 -29.75 -7.30
C ALA A 2 -4.94 -29.33 -8.69
N LYS A 3 -4.95 -30.27 -9.65
CA LYS A 3 -4.45 -30.08 -11.03
C LYS A 3 -5.65 -30.12 -11.98
N GLY A 4 -6.05 -28.97 -12.53
CA GLY A 4 -7.13 -28.85 -13.51
C GLY A 4 -7.76 -27.46 -13.49
N ALA A 5 -8.63 -27.20 -12.52
CA ALA A 5 -9.49 -26.01 -12.50
C ALA A 5 -8.80 -24.65 -12.33
N TRP A 6 -7.57 -24.60 -11.80
CA TRP A 6 -6.85 -23.33 -11.55
C TRP A 6 -6.10 -22.77 -12.77
N LEU A 7 -6.02 -23.54 -13.86
CA LEU A 7 -5.29 -23.17 -15.09
C LEU A 7 -6.23 -22.77 -16.24
N GLU A 8 -7.54 -22.86 -16.06
CA GLU A 8 -8.50 -22.40 -17.06
C GLU A 8 -8.70 -20.90 -16.90
N THR A 9 -8.30 -20.13 -17.92
CA THR A 9 -8.66 -18.72 -18.02
C THR A 9 -10.19 -18.61 -17.87
N PRO A 10 -10.70 -17.75 -16.97
CA PRO A 10 -12.14 -17.51 -16.87
C PRO A 10 -12.73 -17.28 -18.26
N PRO A 11 -13.92 -17.83 -18.56
CA PRO A 11 -14.50 -17.68 -19.88
C PRO A 11 -14.60 -16.20 -20.21
N MET A 12 -13.96 -15.80 -21.32
CA MET A 12 -14.17 -14.46 -21.86
C MET A 12 -15.64 -14.37 -22.26
N ARG A 13 -16.35 -13.47 -21.60
CA ARG A 13 -17.73 -13.13 -21.95
C ARG A 13 -17.73 -12.26 -23.20
N ASP A 14 -18.71 -12.45 -24.07
CA ASP A 14 -18.95 -11.65 -25.27
C ASP A 14 -20.34 -10.97 -25.25
N ASP A 15 -21.09 -11.14 -24.16
CA ASP A 15 -22.46 -10.69 -23.96
C ASP A 15 -22.59 -9.33 -23.24
N TYR A 16 -21.62 -8.43 -23.43
CA TYR A 16 -21.63 -7.12 -22.77
C TYR A 16 -22.74 -6.21 -23.30
N GLN A 17 -23.48 -5.58 -22.38
CA GLN A 17 -24.41 -4.50 -22.71
C GLN A 17 -23.74 -3.15 -22.50
N LEU A 18 -23.80 -2.28 -23.52
CA LEU A 18 -23.40 -0.88 -23.42
C LEU A 18 -24.55 -0.09 -22.79
N ALA A 19 -24.31 0.46 -21.60
CA ALA A 19 -25.23 1.35 -20.91
C ALA A 19 -24.48 2.60 -20.43
N MET A 20 -25.16 3.75 -20.45
CA MET A 20 -24.70 4.91 -19.70
C MET A 20 -24.96 4.64 -18.22
N VAL A 21 -23.97 4.88 -17.38
CA VAL A 21 -24.05 4.70 -15.94
C VAL A 21 -23.76 6.03 -15.25
N ASP A 22 -24.36 6.23 -14.08
CA ASP A 22 -24.17 7.45 -13.30
C ASP A 22 -22.90 7.39 -12.43
N THR A 23 -22.59 8.52 -11.79
CA THR A 23 -21.42 8.65 -10.92
C THR A 23 -21.50 7.74 -9.69
N ALA A 24 -22.72 7.43 -9.21
CA ALA A 24 -22.93 6.56 -8.07
C ALA A 24 -22.55 5.11 -8.40
N TYR A 25 -22.96 4.62 -9.58
CA TYR A 25 -22.54 3.33 -10.11
C TYR A 25 -21.02 3.26 -10.29
N MET A 26 -20.39 4.29 -10.86
CA MET A 26 -18.93 4.31 -11.04
C MET A 26 -18.19 4.25 -9.70
N ASN A 27 -18.60 5.06 -8.71
CA ASN A 27 -17.96 5.06 -7.40
C ASN A 27 -18.15 3.74 -6.65
N ALA A 28 -19.28 3.04 -6.86
CA ALA A 28 -19.52 1.72 -6.27
C ALA A 28 -18.74 0.59 -6.98
N ALA A 29 -18.57 0.70 -8.30
CA ALA A 29 -17.89 -0.32 -9.11
C ALA A 29 -16.35 -0.18 -9.05
N VAL A 30 -15.84 1.04 -8.90
CA VAL A 30 -14.41 1.31 -8.74
C VAL A 30 -14.00 0.90 -7.33
N LYS A 31 -13.27 -0.22 -7.22
CA LYS A 31 -12.72 -0.67 -5.93
C LYS A 31 -11.90 0.47 -5.30
N PRO A 32 -12.06 0.72 -3.99
CA PRO A 32 -11.38 1.82 -3.31
C PRO A 32 -9.86 1.70 -3.48
N LYS A 33 -9.20 2.85 -3.56
CA LYS A 33 -7.74 2.93 -3.61
C LYS A 33 -7.17 2.36 -2.32
N GLN A 34 -6.80 1.09 -2.37
CA GLN A 34 -6.02 0.44 -1.31
C GLN A 34 -4.66 1.15 -1.21
N PHE A 35 -4.11 1.38 -0.03
CA PHE A 35 -2.77 1.98 0.08
C PHE A 35 -1.73 0.88 0.24
N ILE A 36 -0.50 1.15 -0.21
CA ILE A 36 0.65 0.28 0.05
C ILE A 36 1.34 0.83 1.29
N HIS A 37 1.62 -0.04 2.26
CA HIS A 37 2.42 0.30 3.43
C HIS A 37 3.64 -0.62 3.49
N ILE A 38 4.78 -0.05 3.83
CA ILE A 38 6.05 -0.75 3.98
C ILE A 38 6.51 -0.51 5.41
N ASP A 39 6.71 -1.57 6.19
CA ASP A 39 7.35 -1.43 7.50
C ASP A 39 8.86 -1.18 7.29
N GLU A 40 9.32 0.02 7.64
CA GLU A 40 10.72 0.40 7.44
C GLU A 40 11.66 -0.30 8.43
N SER A 41 11.17 -0.73 9.59
CA SER A 41 12.00 -1.32 10.65
C SER A 41 12.52 -2.73 10.30
N GLU A 42 11.76 -3.46 9.49
CA GLU A 42 12.08 -4.82 9.04
C GLU A 42 12.51 -4.87 7.56
N CYS A 43 12.56 -3.72 6.88
CA CYS A 43 12.96 -3.64 5.48
C CYS A 43 14.48 -3.72 5.32
N ILE A 44 14.96 -4.74 4.60
CA ILE A 44 16.39 -4.97 4.35
C ILE A 44 16.96 -4.19 3.14
N LEU A 45 16.23 -3.20 2.63
CA LEU A 45 16.63 -2.37 1.47
C LEU A 45 17.07 -3.16 0.22
N CYS A 46 16.48 -4.34 -0.02
CA CYS A 46 16.88 -5.21 -1.14
C CYS A 46 16.41 -4.73 -2.53
N ALA A 47 15.60 -3.67 -2.59
CA ALA A 47 15.00 -3.10 -3.80
C ALA A 47 14.16 -4.08 -4.66
N GLY A 48 13.78 -5.25 -4.12
CA GLY A 48 12.96 -6.22 -4.86
C GLY A 48 11.59 -5.68 -5.28
N CYS A 49 11.00 -4.78 -4.49
CA CYS A 49 9.74 -4.11 -4.81
C CYS A 49 9.87 -3.09 -5.95
N VAL A 50 11.03 -2.42 -6.05
CA VAL A 50 11.35 -1.47 -7.14
C VAL A 50 11.54 -2.23 -8.45
N ASP A 51 12.24 -3.37 -8.39
CA ASP A 51 12.53 -4.20 -9.55
C ASP A 51 11.26 -4.84 -10.14
N ILE A 52 10.42 -5.45 -9.29
CA ILE A 52 9.24 -6.19 -9.74
C ILE A 52 8.10 -5.28 -10.22
N CYS A 53 8.10 -3.98 -9.87
CA CYS A 53 7.00 -3.09 -10.20
C CYS A 53 6.95 -2.83 -11.72
N PRO A 54 5.93 -3.33 -12.45
CA PRO A 54 5.84 -3.15 -13.89
C PRO A 54 5.52 -1.69 -14.27
N TRP A 55 4.94 -0.95 -13.34
CA TRP A 55 4.53 0.45 -13.50
C TRP A 55 5.55 1.45 -12.94
N LYS A 56 6.67 0.96 -12.37
CA LYS A 56 7.74 1.79 -11.79
C LYS A 56 7.25 2.80 -10.73
N CYS A 57 6.24 2.43 -9.93
CA CYS A 57 5.65 3.33 -8.93
C CYS A 57 6.42 3.41 -7.62
N ILE A 58 7.27 2.43 -7.29
CA ILE A 58 8.00 2.38 -6.02
C ILE A 58 9.44 2.80 -6.27
N HIS A 59 9.92 3.77 -5.49
CA HIS A 59 11.28 4.28 -5.53
C HIS A 59 11.90 4.22 -4.14
N ILE A 60 13.19 3.89 -4.10
CA ILE A 60 14.04 4.02 -2.92
C ILE A 60 15.01 5.14 -3.25
N LEU A 61 14.94 6.24 -2.49
CA LEU A 61 15.72 7.46 -2.72
C LEU A 61 16.57 7.77 -1.49
N SER A 62 17.64 8.54 -1.69
CA SER A 62 18.36 9.16 -0.56
C SER A 62 17.46 10.18 0.13
N THR A 63 17.63 10.37 1.43
CA THR A 63 16.95 11.43 2.19
C THR A 63 17.37 12.84 1.75
N ASP A 64 18.49 12.97 1.02
CA ASP A 64 18.97 14.25 0.47
C ASP A 64 18.00 14.88 -0.55
N VAL A 65 17.04 14.12 -1.08
CA VAL A 65 16.04 14.64 -2.02
C VAL A 65 14.98 15.52 -1.35
N ILE A 66 14.93 15.53 -0.01
CA ILE A 66 13.96 16.28 0.79
C ILE A 66 14.43 17.74 0.88
N ALA A 67 13.76 18.65 0.17
CA ALA A 67 14.06 20.07 0.21
C ALA A 67 13.56 20.76 1.48
N GLU A 68 12.39 20.34 1.99
CA GLU A 68 11.74 20.89 3.17
C GLU A 68 10.84 19.83 3.82
N ALA A 69 10.76 19.82 5.14
CA ALA A 69 9.83 19.00 5.91
C ALA A 69 8.88 19.90 6.70
N PHE A 70 7.57 19.62 6.67
CA PHE A 70 6.54 20.43 7.34
C PHE A 70 5.63 19.54 8.19
N GLY A 71 5.51 19.86 9.48
CA GLY A 71 4.63 19.13 10.41
C GLY A 71 5.07 17.70 10.72
N VAL A 72 6.29 17.32 10.33
CA VAL A 72 6.91 16.00 10.58
C VAL A 72 8.41 16.19 10.83
N ASP A 73 9.03 15.21 11.48
CA ASP A 73 10.50 15.19 11.66
C ASP A 73 11.21 15.05 10.31
N ASN A 74 12.33 15.75 10.13
CA ASN A 74 13.15 15.60 8.93
C ASN A 74 13.95 14.29 9.03
N PRO A 75 13.81 13.36 8.05
CA PRO A 75 14.58 12.11 8.06
C PRO A 75 16.10 12.31 8.12
N ASN A 76 16.62 13.44 7.62
CA ASN A 76 18.05 13.76 7.64
C ASN A 76 18.59 14.08 9.04
N ASP A 77 17.72 14.35 10.03
CA ASP A 77 18.15 14.66 11.40
C ASP A 77 18.69 13.41 12.13
N LYS A 78 18.35 12.21 11.64
CA LYS A 78 18.80 10.93 12.20
C LYS A 78 19.73 10.23 11.22
N ALA A 79 21.01 10.12 11.58
CA ALA A 79 22.03 9.47 10.75
C ALA A 79 21.78 7.97 10.49
N GLU A 80 20.90 7.33 11.27
CA GLU A 80 20.45 5.96 11.08
C GLU A 80 19.48 5.79 9.89
N ASN A 81 18.83 6.86 9.44
CA ASN A 81 17.95 6.83 8.27
C ASN A 81 18.80 6.73 6.99
N GLN A 82 18.71 5.60 6.29
CA GLN A 82 19.56 5.32 5.13
C GLN A 82 18.87 5.62 3.80
N ALA A 83 17.54 5.61 3.77
CA ALA A 83 16.76 5.79 2.56
C ALA A 83 15.34 6.22 2.91
N MET A 84 14.67 6.79 1.91
CA MET A 84 13.23 7.01 1.94
C MET A 84 12.53 6.18 0.86
N PHE A 85 11.32 5.74 1.17
CA PHE A 85 10.44 5.08 0.22
C PHE A 85 9.46 6.11 -0.34
N LEU A 86 9.37 6.18 -1.66
CA LEU A 86 8.34 6.95 -2.37
C LEU A 86 7.48 5.98 -3.17
N ILE A 87 6.16 6.06 -3.00
CA ILE A 87 5.21 5.30 -3.79
C ILE A 87 4.33 6.30 -4.54
N ASP A 88 4.37 6.26 -5.87
CA ASP A 88 3.44 7.02 -6.70
C ASP A 88 2.07 6.35 -6.69
N ASP A 89 1.19 6.84 -5.81
CA ASP A 89 -0.17 6.36 -5.66
C ASP A 89 -1.11 6.72 -6.82
N THR A 90 -0.72 7.67 -7.68
CA THR A 90 -1.49 8.05 -8.85
C THR A 90 -1.33 7.04 -9.98
N GLU A 91 -0.13 6.51 -10.15
CA GLU A 91 0.18 5.50 -11.17
C GLU A 91 0.04 4.05 -10.64
N CYS A 92 0.09 3.85 -9.32
CA CYS A 92 0.04 2.51 -8.75
C CYS A 92 -1.32 1.82 -8.95
N THR A 93 -1.31 0.75 -9.76
CA THR A 93 -2.49 -0.09 -10.02
C THR A 93 -2.85 -1.06 -8.89
N ARG A 94 -2.08 -1.08 -7.80
CA ARG A 94 -2.29 -1.97 -6.63
C ARG A 94 -2.30 -3.47 -6.99
N CYS A 95 -1.46 -3.87 -7.95
CA CYS A 95 -1.36 -5.25 -8.44
C CYS A 95 -0.76 -6.28 -7.46
N LYS A 96 -0.28 -5.87 -6.28
CA LYS A 96 0.27 -6.73 -5.21
C LYS A 96 1.59 -7.46 -5.52
N LEU A 97 2.18 -7.29 -6.71
CA LEU A 97 3.47 -7.92 -7.03
C LEU A 97 4.62 -7.56 -6.07
N CYS A 98 4.63 -6.33 -5.54
CA CYS A 98 5.60 -5.90 -4.55
C CYS A 98 5.47 -6.66 -3.21
N VAL A 99 4.24 -6.96 -2.78
CA VAL A 99 3.97 -7.75 -1.56
C VAL A 99 4.53 -9.15 -1.72
N ASP A 100 4.20 -9.81 -2.83
CA ASP A 100 4.59 -11.20 -3.05
C ASP A 100 6.10 -11.37 -3.29
N ARG A 101 6.77 -10.32 -3.78
CA ARG A 101 8.22 -10.31 -4.02
C ARG A 101 9.05 -10.01 -2.77
N CYS A 102 8.44 -9.41 -1.74
CA CYS A 102 9.16 -8.96 -0.56
C CYS A 102 9.69 -10.17 0.23
N PRO A 103 11.02 -10.33 0.37
CA PRO A 103 11.58 -11.50 1.06
C PRO A 103 11.32 -11.49 2.57
N THR A 104 11.05 -10.33 3.16
CA THR A 104 10.74 -10.16 4.59
C THR A 104 9.24 -10.01 4.85
N ASN A 105 8.39 -9.99 3.82
CA ASN A 105 6.94 -9.80 3.92
C ASN A 105 6.50 -8.51 4.62
N VAL A 106 7.30 -7.45 4.58
CA VAL A 106 7.01 -6.16 5.26
C VAL A 106 6.09 -5.23 4.46
N ILE A 107 5.79 -5.57 3.21
CA ILE A 107 4.93 -4.77 2.34
C ILE A 107 3.50 -5.29 2.47
N THR A 108 2.57 -4.40 2.80
CA THR A 108 1.15 -4.71 2.98
C THR A 108 0.29 -3.81 2.10
N ILE A 109 -0.91 -4.29 1.77
CA ILE A 109 -1.93 -3.50 1.08
C ILE A 109 -3.11 -3.33 2.03
N GLY A 110 -3.30 -2.11 2.50
CA GLY A 110 -4.38 -1.74 3.41
C GLY A 110 -5.56 -1.12 2.68
N LYS A 111 -6.75 -1.14 3.30
CA LYS A 111 -7.88 -0.31 2.87
C LYS A 111 -7.85 0.97 3.67
N PHE A 112 -7.97 2.11 2.99
CA PHE A 112 -8.09 3.38 3.68
C PHE A 112 -9.40 3.39 4.49
N GLY A 113 -9.27 3.50 5.82
CA GLY A 113 -10.38 3.48 6.76
C GLY A 113 -11.01 4.85 7.04
N GLY A 114 -10.41 5.93 6.51
CA GLY A 114 -10.72 7.32 6.86
C GLY A 114 -9.46 8.07 7.32
N SER A 115 -9.48 9.40 7.30
CA SER A 115 -8.37 10.21 7.80
C SER A 115 -8.46 10.33 9.32
N VAL A 116 -7.32 10.30 10.03
CA VAL A 116 -7.28 10.62 11.47
C VAL A 116 -7.80 12.04 11.72
N ALA A 117 -7.59 12.95 10.75
CA ALA A 117 -8.09 14.32 10.84
C ALA A 117 -9.62 14.39 10.92
N ASP A 118 -10.33 13.38 10.40
CA ASP A 118 -11.80 13.35 10.43
C ASP A 118 -12.34 12.95 11.82
N ILE A 119 -11.49 12.37 12.67
CA ILE A 119 -11.84 11.86 14.01
C ILE A 119 -10.91 12.44 15.10
N SER A 120 -10.19 13.52 14.81
CA SER A 120 -9.18 14.08 15.72
C SER A 120 -9.74 14.51 17.06
N ASP A 121 -11.02 14.89 17.08
CA ASP A 121 -11.73 15.31 18.29
C ASP A 121 -12.09 14.13 19.21
N GLU A 122 -11.97 12.89 18.72
CA GLU A 122 -12.33 11.65 19.41
C GLU A 122 -11.11 10.86 19.94
N ILE A 123 -9.89 11.33 19.67
CA ILE A 123 -8.64 10.62 20.00
C ILE A 123 -7.91 11.32 21.15
N GLU A 124 -7.67 10.62 22.26
CA GLU A 124 -6.98 11.15 23.46
C GLU A 124 -5.43 11.13 23.35
N SER A 125 -4.88 10.40 22.37
CA SER A 125 -3.44 10.33 22.08
C SER A 125 -3.05 11.19 20.88
N ALA A 126 -1.75 11.33 20.61
CA ALA A 126 -1.35 12.09 19.44
C ALA A 126 -1.87 11.43 18.15
N PRO A 127 -2.30 12.20 17.12
CA PRO A 127 -2.93 11.64 15.91
C PRO A 127 -2.06 10.61 15.16
N TRP A 128 -0.74 10.75 15.23
CA TRP A 128 0.22 9.81 14.63
C TRP A 128 0.47 8.55 15.47
N GLU A 129 -0.05 8.49 16.70
CA GLU A 129 -0.06 7.30 17.56
C GLU A 129 -1.32 6.43 17.34
N PHE A 130 -2.29 6.92 16.55
CA PHE A 130 -3.54 6.23 16.24
C PHE A 130 -3.51 5.63 14.82
N ASP A 131 -3.44 4.30 14.72
CA ASP A 131 -3.50 3.58 13.44
C ASP A 131 -4.95 3.46 12.96
N THR A 132 -5.36 4.24 11.96
CA THR A 132 -6.68 4.13 11.30
C THR A 132 -6.83 2.86 10.46
N GLY A 133 -5.78 2.03 10.45
CA GLY A 133 -5.59 0.83 9.67
C GLY A 133 -6.65 -0.25 9.89
N ASN A 134 -7.75 -0.15 9.16
CA ASN A 134 -8.50 -1.32 8.68
C ASN A 134 -7.61 -2.12 7.71
N ARG A 135 -6.60 -2.80 8.28
CA ARG A 135 -5.70 -3.76 7.63
C ARG A 135 -6.41 -5.11 7.67
N ASP A 136 -7.26 -5.40 6.69
CA ASP A 136 -7.98 -6.68 6.67
C ASP A 136 -7.03 -7.84 6.33
N THR A 137 -6.96 -8.80 7.25
CA THR A 137 -6.04 -9.95 7.28
C THR A 137 -6.21 -10.95 6.13
N LYS A 138 -6.93 -10.62 5.05
CA LYS A 138 -7.15 -11.54 3.94
C LYS A 138 -5.94 -11.73 3.05
N ASN A 139 -4.86 -10.97 3.19
CA ASN A 139 -3.56 -11.34 2.63
C ASN A 139 -2.40 -10.82 3.49
N GLY A 140 -1.79 -11.73 4.27
CA GLY A 140 -0.52 -11.51 4.95
C GLY A 140 -0.71 -11.06 6.39
N THR A 141 -0.49 -11.99 7.31
CA THR A 141 -0.35 -11.76 8.74
C THR A 141 0.58 -10.59 9.04
N ALA A 142 0.04 -9.48 9.54
CA ALA A 142 0.74 -8.68 10.55
C ALA A 142 0.11 -9.08 11.88
N TYR A 143 0.89 -9.74 12.72
CA TYR A 143 0.93 -9.74 14.18
C TYR A 143 1.48 -11.08 14.68
N GLY A 144 2.71 -11.02 15.20
CA GLY A 144 3.34 -12.02 16.06
C GLY A 144 4.84 -11.78 16.06
N THR A 145 5.52 -11.33 17.11
CA THR A 145 5.16 -11.05 18.52
C THR A 145 6.38 -10.35 19.15
N ARG A 146 6.15 -9.49 20.14
CA ARG A 146 7.05 -9.08 21.26
C ARG A 146 8.55 -9.31 21.07
N TRP A 147 9.34 -8.23 21.06
CA TRP A 147 10.05 -7.66 22.22
C TRP A 147 10.17 -6.15 22.04
#